data_AF-A0A2S6MVE2-F1
#
_entry.id   AF-A0A2S6MVE2-F1
#
_cell.length_a   1.000
_cell.length_b   1.000
_cell.length_c   1.000
_cell.angle_alpha   90.00
_cell.angle_beta   90.00
_cell.angle_gamma   90.00
#
_symmetry.space_group_name_H-M   'P 1'
#
loop_
_entity.id
_entity.type
_entity.pdbx_description
1 polymer ?
#
loop_
_entity_poly.entity_id
_entity_poly.type
_entity_poly.pdbx_seq_one_letter_code
_entity_poly.pdbx_strand_id
1 'polypeptide(L)'
;MQSIIWDLIRLELLAYHEYARCFFLLGGKKADLEKFFAQPTFSDAKSTPARPVLRHDNNVRSRTNLVPIDKVRIPLLKALFEDYQDQEFPHRIISRRAAPFPDGPTRDSFQIYTWEISSAGRRDAFRPRNSKHYVMS
;
A
#
# COMPACT_ATOMS: atom_id res chain seq x y z
N MET A 1 6.92 -6.79 3.54
CA MET A 1 6.58 -5.52 2.85
C MET A 1 6.25 -5.74 1.38
N GLN A 2 7.10 -6.40 0.59
CA GLN A 2 6.80 -6.70 -0.82
C GLN A 2 5.45 -7.43 -0.98
N SER A 3 5.20 -8.46 -0.16
CA SER A 3 3.92 -9.19 -0.13
C SER A 3 2.71 -8.26 0.02
N ILE A 4 2.77 -7.32 0.97
CA ILE A 4 1.70 -6.35 1.21
C ILE A 4 1.46 -5.48 -0.02
N ILE A 5 2.51 -4.94 -0.65
CA ILE A 5 2.33 -4.13 -1.86
C ILE A 5 1.74 -4.97 -2.99
N TRP A 6 2.20 -6.22 -3.16
CA TRP A 6 1.64 -7.14 -4.14
C TRP A 6 0.16 -7.42 -3.92
N ASP A 7 -0.25 -7.67 -2.67
CA ASP A 7 -1.66 -7.92 -2.35
C ASP A 7 -2.50 -6.67 -2.60
N LEU A 8 -1.98 -5.49 -2.28
CA LEU A 8 -2.67 -4.24 -2.59
C LEU A 8 -2.80 -3.99 -4.10
N ILE A 9 -1.80 -4.34 -4.90
CA ILE A 9 -1.88 -4.30 -6.37
C ILE A 9 -2.96 -5.25 -6.86
N ARG A 10 -2.96 -6.52 -6.41
CA ARG A 10 -3.97 -7.51 -6.81
C ARG A 10 -5.38 -7.06 -6.45
N LEU A 11 -5.57 -6.53 -5.25
CA LEU A 11 -6.86 -6.01 -4.80
C LEU A 11 -7.31 -4.79 -5.62
N GLU A 12 -6.39 -3.90 -6.01
CA GLU A 12 -6.71 -2.79 -6.91
C GLU A 12 -7.14 -3.31 -8.29
N LEU A 13 -6.40 -4.27 -8.86
CA LEU A 13 -6.71 -4.86 -10.15
C LEU A 13 -8.09 -5.54 -10.14
N LEU A 14 -8.40 -6.29 -9.08
CA LEU A 14 -9.73 -6.90 -8.90
C LEU A 14 -10.82 -5.85 -8.74
N ALA A 15 -10.59 -4.81 -7.94
CA ALA A 15 -11.56 -3.72 -7.77
C ALA A 15 -11.82 -2.97 -9.09
N TYR A 16 -10.82 -2.88 -9.96
CA TYR A 16 -10.94 -2.23 -11.27
C TYR A 16 -11.65 -3.10 -12.31
N HIS A 17 -11.17 -4.33 -12.52
CA HIS A 17 -11.64 -5.20 -13.61
C HIS A 17 -12.97 -5.87 -13.29
N GLU A 18 -13.18 -6.28 -12.03
CA GLU A 18 -14.34 -7.06 -11.62
C GLU A 18 -15.38 -6.22 -10.87
N TYR A 19 -15.16 -4.90 -10.73
CA TYR A 19 -15.96 -4.01 -9.90
C TYR A 19 -16.18 -4.53 -8.47
N ALA A 20 -15.22 -5.33 -7.98
CA ALA A 20 -15.30 -5.98 -6.69
C ALA A 20 -15.05 -4.98 -5.55
N ARG A 21 -15.75 -5.16 -4.43
CA ARG A 21 -15.42 -4.48 -3.18
C ARG A 21 -14.30 -5.24 -2.47
N CYS A 22 -13.10 -4.67 -2.49
CA CYS A 22 -11.90 -5.32 -1.97
C CYS A 22 -11.49 -4.76 -0.61
N PHE A 23 -11.07 -5.64 0.30
CA PHE A 23 -10.59 -5.27 1.62
C PHE A 23 -9.23 -5.91 1.90
N PHE A 24 -8.31 -5.13 2.44
CA PHE A 24 -7.04 -5.61 2.97
C PHE A 24 -7.12 -5.66 4.50
N LEU A 25 -6.76 -6.80 5.09
CA LEU A 25 -6.77 -7.00 6.54
C LEU A 25 -5.34 -7.25 7.02
N LEU A 26 -4.96 -6.60 8.12
CA LEU A 26 -3.71 -6.85 8.81
C LEU A 26 -4.00 -7.08 10.30
N GLY A 27 -3.70 -8.28 10.77
CA GLY A 27 -3.87 -8.68 12.17
C GLY A 27 -2.53 -9.00 12.82
N GLY A 28 -2.42 -8.70 14.11
CA GLY A 28 -1.24 -9.01 14.90
C GLY A 28 -1.38 -8.49 16.34
N LYS A 29 -0.37 -8.74 17.17
CA LYS A 29 -0.31 -8.08 18.48
C LYS A 29 -0.14 -6.58 18.27
N LYS A 30 -0.80 -5.76 19.09
CA LYS A 30 -0.74 -4.30 18.97
C LYS A 30 0.69 -3.78 18.93
N ALA A 31 1.57 -4.24 19.82
CA ALA A 31 2.96 -3.82 19.86
C ALA A 31 3.72 -4.15 18.55
N ASP A 32 3.42 -5.27 17.91
CA ASP A 32 4.08 -5.68 16.66
C ASP A 32 3.53 -4.90 15.46
N LEU A 33 2.23 -4.59 15.46
CA LEU A 33 1.63 -3.70 14.47
C LEU A 33 2.20 -2.28 14.56
N GLU A 34 2.32 -1.71 15.76
CA GLU A 34 2.94 -0.39 15.97
C GLU A 34 4.40 -0.36 15.47
N LYS A 35 5.19 -1.39 15.79
CA LYS A 35 6.56 -1.53 15.26
C LYS A 35 6.57 -1.65 13.75
N PHE A 36 5.66 -2.42 13.17
CA PHE A 36 5.53 -2.60 11.73
C PHE A 36 5.20 -1.28 11.03
N PHE A 37 4.24 -0.53 11.57
CA PHE A 37 3.85 0.78 11.04
C PHE A 37 4.97 1.82 11.14
N ALA A 38 5.81 1.74 12.17
CA ALA A 38 6.97 2.62 12.32
C ALA A 38 8.12 2.33 11.32
N GLN A 39 8.09 1.21 10.58
CA GLN A 39 9.14 0.89 9.62
C GLN A 39 9.24 1.97 8.53
N PRO A 40 10.44 2.41 8.12
CA PRO A 40 10.61 3.47 7.13
C PRO A 40 9.94 3.17 5.78
N THR A 41 9.98 1.91 5.35
CA THR A 41 9.34 1.45 4.10
C THR A 41 7.82 1.48 4.16
N PHE A 42 7.24 1.39 5.37
CA PHE A 42 5.81 1.55 5.59
C PHE A 42 5.43 3.01 5.74
N SER A 43 5.99 3.72 6.73
CA SER A 43 5.55 5.05 7.15
C SER A 43 5.99 6.19 6.24
N ASP A 44 7.15 6.04 5.60
CA ASP A 44 7.91 7.16 5.03
C ASP A 44 7.96 8.35 6.00
N ALA A 45 8.18 8.10 7.30
CA ALA A 45 8.10 9.12 8.36
C ALA A 45 9.06 10.31 8.19
N LYS A 46 10.02 10.22 7.27
CA LYS A 46 10.95 11.30 6.93
C LYS A 46 10.36 12.32 5.94
N SER A 47 9.25 12.03 5.28
CA SER A 47 8.55 12.99 4.42
C SER A 47 7.58 13.86 5.22
N THR A 48 7.40 15.11 4.77
CA THR A 48 6.43 16.05 5.35
C THR A 48 5.43 16.47 4.27
N PRO A 49 4.14 16.10 4.37
CA PRO A 49 3.56 15.19 5.37
C PRO A 49 4.05 13.75 5.16
N ALA A 50 4.03 12.93 6.22
CA ALA A 50 4.37 11.52 6.16
C ALA A 50 3.45 10.76 5.17
N ARG A 51 4.02 9.78 4.46
CA ARG A 51 3.34 9.06 3.38
C ARG A 51 3.34 7.56 3.66
N PRO A 52 2.45 7.08 4.54
CA PRO A 52 2.38 5.65 4.81
C PRO A 52 1.82 4.88 3.62
N VAL A 53 2.26 3.63 3.42
CA VAL A 53 1.72 2.71 2.40
C VAL A 53 0.22 2.47 2.60
N LEU A 54 -0.20 2.34 3.86
CA LEU A 54 -1.60 2.33 4.25
C LEU A 54 -1.76 3.26 5.44
N ARG A 55 -2.67 4.22 5.34
CA ARG A 55 -2.92 5.19 6.39
C ARG A 55 -3.58 4.50 7.60
N HIS A 56 -2.96 4.56 8.77
CA HIS A 56 -3.42 3.84 9.98
C HIS A 56 -3.96 4.76 11.10
N ASP A 57 -3.74 6.07 11.01
CA ASP A 57 -4.05 7.07 12.05
C ASP A 57 -5.54 7.45 12.06
N ASN A 58 -6.13 7.71 10.90
CA ASN A 58 -7.53 8.14 10.77
C ASN A 58 -8.27 7.48 9.61
N ASN A 59 -9.59 7.69 9.57
CA ASN A 59 -10.47 7.20 8.51
C ASN A 59 -10.59 8.25 7.39
N VAL A 60 -9.49 8.46 6.66
CA VAL A 60 -9.45 9.34 5.49
C VAL A 60 -8.96 8.55 4.29
N ARG A 61 -9.49 8.89 3.11
CA ARG A 61 -9.05 8.32 1.85
C ARG A 61 -7.58 8.69 1.62
N SER A 62 -6.72 7.68 1.48
CA SER A 62 -5.29 7.82 1.22
C SER A 62 -4.93 7.33 -0.18
N ARG A 63 -3.83 7.85 -0.72
CA ARG A 63 -3.29 7.47 -2.02
C ARG A 63 -1.85 7.04 -1.84
N THR A 64 -1.54 5.84 -2.31
CA THR A 64 -0.18 5.28 -2.27
C THR A 64 0.29 5.11 -3.70
N ASN A 65 1.26 5.93 -4.09
CA ASN A 65 1.81 5.87 -5.45
C ASN A 65 2.69 4.62 -5.60
N LEU A 66 2.42 3.88 -6.67
CA LEU A 66 3.27 2.80 -7.17
C LEU A 66 4.26 3.29 -8.22
N VAL A 67 4.06 4.50 -8.72
CA VAL A 67 5.13 5.24 -9.37
C VAL A 67 6.05 5.85 -8.30
N PRO A 68 7.37 5.90 -8.54
CA PRO A 68 8.38 6.15 -7.52
C PRO A 68 8.54 7.64 -7.21
N ILE A 69 7.52 8.21 -6.60
CA ILE A 69 7.58 9.59 -6.07
C ILE A 69 8.32 9.59 -4.73
N ASP A 70 8.23 8.51 -3.96
CA ASP A 70 8.82 8.41 -2.62
C ASP A 70 10.13 7.61 -2.70
N LYS A 71 11.27 8.31 -2.57
CA LYS A 71 12.63 7.73 -2.74
C LYS A 71 12.86 6.48 -1.87
N VAL A 72 12.27 6.43 -0.68
CA VAL A 72 12.39 5.32 0.28
C VAL A 72 11.84 4.00 -0.28
N ARG A 73 10.83 4.05 -1.16
CA ARG A 73 10.21 2.84 -1.73
C ARG A 73 10.78 2.46 -3.10
N ILE A 74 11.72 3.21 -3.67
CA ILE A 74 12.29 2.91 -5.00
C ILE A 74 12.91 1.51 -5.05
N PRO A 75 13.82 1.11 -4.14
CA PRO A 75 14.45 -0.21 -4.21
C PRO A 75 13.42 -1.33 -4.08
N LEU A 76 12.43 -1.14 -3.20
CA LEU A 76 11.34 -2.07 -2.97
C LEU A 76 10.46 -2.26 -4.22
N LEU A 77 10.08 -1.16 -4.88
CA LEU A 77 9.25 -1.19 -6.09
C LEU A 77 10.04 -1.67 -7.31
N LYS A 78 11.35 -1.37 -7.41
CA LYS A 78 12.21 -1.88 -8.47
C LYS A 78 12.30 -3.41 -8.43
N ALA A 79 12.53 -3.98 -7.24
CA ALA A 79 12.52 -5.43 -7.05
C ALA A 79 11.14 -6.05 -7.32
N LEU A 80 10.06 -5.32 -7.02
CA LEU A 80 8.69 -5.82 -7.24
C LEU A 80 8.35 -5.93 -8.73
N PHE A 81 8.85 -5.01 -9.56
CA PHE A 81 8.51 -4.94 -10.99
C PHE A 81 9.58 -5.54 -11.92
N GLU A 82 10.66 -6.10 -11.38
CA GLU A 82 11.79 -6.64 -12.13
C GLU A 82 11.35 -7.59 -13.26
N ASP A 83 10.55 -8.58 -12.94
CA ASP A 83 10.08 -9.59 -13.90
C ASP A 83 8.86 -9.15 -14.73
N TYR A 84 8.34 -7.93 -14.52
CA TYR A 84 7.05 -7.49 -15.04
C TYR A 84 7.14 -6.22 -15.88
N GLN A 85 8.25 -6.04 -16.61
CA GLN A 85 8.55 -4.79 -17.32
C GLN A 85 7.52 -4.37 -18.37
N ASP A 86 6.88 -5.34 -19.03
CA ASP A 86 5.87 -5.10 -20.07
C ASP A 86 4.42 -5.12 -19.57
N GLN A 87 4.21 -5.46 -18.30
CA GLN A 87 2.88 -5.52 -17.69
C GLN A 87 2.40 -4.13 -17.26
N GLU A 88 1.08 -3.95 -17.32
CA GLU A 88 0.45 -2.69 -16.94
C GLU A 88 -0.01 -2.70 -15.47
N PHE A 89 0.42 -1.68 -14.73
CA PHE A 89 0.14 -1.52 -13.30
C PHE A 89 -0.56 -0.18 -13.00
N PRO A 90 -1.29 -0.09 -11.88
CA PRO A 90 -1.93 1.16 -11.50
C PRO A 90 -0.87 2.16 -11.04
N HIS A 91 -1.01 3.44 -11.39
CA HIS A 91 -0.08 4.45 -10.86
C HIS A 91 -0.13 4.56 -9.34
N ARG A 92 -1.29 4.27 -8.75
CA ARG A 92 -1.55 4.44 -7.32
C ARG A 92 -2.65 3.51 -6.84
N ILE A 93 -2.57 3.14 -5.57
CA ILE A 93 -3.63 2.45 -4.84
C ILE A 93 -4.37 3.47 -3.99
N ILE A 94 -5.70 3.38 -3.95
CA ILE A 94 -6.53 4.19 -3.07
C ILE A 94 -7.05 3.30 -1.93
N SER A 95 -6.81 3.72 -0.70
CA SER A 95 -7.26 3.00 0.49
C SER A 95 -8.07 3.89 1.43
N ARG A 96 -9.00 3.30 2.18
CA ARG A 96 -9.71 3.94 3.30
C ARG A 96 -9.84 2.97 4.45
N ARG A 97 -9.37 3.38 5.64
CA ARG A 97 -9.34 2.53 6.83
C ARG A 97 -10.68 2.50 7.56
N ALA A 98 -11.09 1.34 8.06
CA ALA A 98 -12.16 1.21 9.05
C ALA A 98 -11.65 1.44 10.48
N ALA A 99 -12.54 1.44 11.47
CA ALA A 99 -12.11 1.37 12.87
C ALA A 99 -11.34 0.06 13.12
N PRO A 100 -10.25 0.07 13.90
CA PRO A 100 -9.53 -1.15 14.24
C PRO A 100 -10.35 -1.97 15.25
N PHE A 101 -10.17 -3.29 15.27
CA PHE A 101 -10.90 -4.20 16.17
C PHE A 101 -9.96 -5.16 16.91
N PRO A 102 -10.10 -5.35 18.23
CA PRO A 102 -10.91 -4.54 19.14
C PRO A 102 -10.38 -3.10 19.23
N ASP A 103 -11.22 -2.20 19.74
CA ASP A 103 -10.79 -0.84 20.07
C ASP A 103 -10.02 -0.83 21.40
N GLY A 104 -9.00 0.04 21.51
CA GLY A 104 -8.16 0.16 22.71
C GLY A 104 -7.49 -1.11 23.25
N PRO A 105 -6.93 -2.04 22.44
CA PRO A 105 -6.28 -3.24 22.98
C PRO A 105 -5.04 -2.91 23.79
N THR A 106 -4.70 -3.78 24.74
CA THR A 106 -3.40 -3.76 25.42
C THR A 106 -2.29 -4.14 24.43
N ARG A 107 -1.03 -3.85 24.79
CA ARG A 107 0.13 -4.03 23.89
C ARG A 107 0.28 -5.48 23.37
N ASP A 108 -0.02 -6.46 24.21
CA ASP A 108 0.12 -7.88 23.86
C ASP A 108 -1.17 -8.51 23.31
N SER A 109 -2.27 -7.74 23.28
CA SER A 109 -3.54 -8.18 22.70
C SER A 109 -3.50 -8.10 21.18
N PHE A 110 -4.22 -9.01 20.53
CA PHE A 110 -4.44 -8.96 19.09
C PHE A 110 -5.30 -7.75 18.71
N GLN A 111 -4.98 -7.16 17.56
CA GLN A 111 -5.76 -6.13 16.91
C GLN A 111 -5.76 -6.37 15.39
N ILE A 112 -6.83 -5.96 14.73
CA ILE A 112 -7.03 -6.06 13.29
C ILE A 112 -7.28 -4.67 12.73
N TYR A 113 -6.54 -4.34 11.68
CA TYR A 113 -6.77 -3.18 10.85
C TYR A 113 -7.35 -3.63 9.51
N THR A 114 -8.37 -2.90 9.04
CA THR A 114 -9.02 -3.17 7.75
C THR A 114 -9.00 -1.92 6.89
N TRP A 115 -8.69 -2.08 5.61
CA TRP A 115 -8.75 -1.02 4.60
C TRP A 115 -9.60 -1.48 3.42
N GLU A 116 -10.57 -0.66 3.02
CA GLU A 116 -11.21 -0.78 1.72
C GLU A 116 -10.23 -0.30 0.65
N ILE A 117 -9.98 -1.14 -0.35
CA ILE A 117 -9.13 -0.86 -1.50
C ILE A 117 -10.04 -0.53 -2.69
N SER A 118 -9.81 0.61 -3.32
CA SER A 118 -10.62 1.10 -4.45
C SER A 118 -9.74 1.46 -5.62
N SER A 119 -10.25 1.22 -6.84
CA SER A 119 -9.66 1.79 -8.05
C SER A 119 -10.16 3.22 -8.27
N ALA A 120 -9.31 4.06 -8.85
CA ALA A 120 -9.74 5.35 -9.36
C ALA A 120 -10.44 5.09 -10.70
N GLY A 121 -11.76 5.28 -10.80
CA GLY A 121 -12.55 4.89 -11.98
C GLY A 121 -11.98 5.32 -13.34
N ARG A 122 -11.35 6.50 -13.43
CA ARG A 122 -10.37 6.81 -14.49
C ARG A 122 -8.97 6.53 -13.95
N ARG A 123 -8.38 5.43 -14.37
CA ARG A 123 -7.08 4.98 -13.87
C ARG A 123 -5.96 5.45 -14.78
N ASP A 124 -4.99 6.14 -14.20
CA ASP A 124 -3.65 6.26 -14.79
C ASP A 124 -2.94 4.91 -14.62
N ALA A 125 -2.42 4.35 -15.71
CA ALA A 125 -1.68 3.09 -15.72
C ALA A 125 -0.28 3.28 -16.30
N PHE A 126 0.69 2.49 -15.82
CA PHE A 126 2.07 2.54 -16.31
C PHE A 126 2.61 1.13 -16.57
N ARG A 127 3.60 1.06 -17.47
CA ARG A 127 4.47 -0.10 -17.60
C ARG A 127 5.82 0.21 -16.96
N PRO A 128 6.43 -0.69 -16.17
CA PRO A 128 7.69 -0.42 -15.48
C PRO A 128 8.82 0.00 -16.44
N ARG A 129 8.89 -0.58 -17.64
CA ARG A 129 9.85 -0.18 -18.70
C ARG A 129 9.80 1.29 -19.10
N ASN A 130 8.67 1.96 -18.89
CA ASN A 130 8.48 3.38 -19.24
C ASN A 130 8.83 4.31 -18.07
N SER A 131 9.17 3.77 -16.90
CA SER A 131 9.56 4.53 -15.72
C SER A 131 11.08 4.57 -15.58
N LYS A 132 11.67 5.76 -15.62
CA LYS A 132 13.13 5.98 -15.43
C LYS A 132 13.72 5.38 -14.15
N HIS A 133 12.88 4.99 -13.20
CA HIS A 133 13.26 4.44 -11.91
C HIS A 133 13.16 2.90 -11.85
N TYR A 134 12.49 2.27 -12.81
CA TYR A 134 12.26 0.82 -12.86
C TYR A 134 12.88 0.14 -14.08
N VAL A 135 13.38 0.90 -15.05
CA VAL A 135 14.22 0.34 -16.12
C VAL A 135 15.44 -0.32 -15.49
N MET A 136 15.68 -1.57 -15.86
CA MET A 136 16.91 -2.27 -15.53
C MET A 136 18.02 -1.74 -16.44
N SER A 137 19.01 -1.08 -15.83
CA SER A 137 20.27 -0.69 -16.47
C SER A 137 21.22 -1.86 -16.54
#